data_AF-A0A7D5CGR0-F1
#
_entry.id   AF-A0A7D5CGR0-F1
#
_cell.length_a   1.000
_cell.length_b   1.000
_cell.length_c   1.000
_cell.angle_alpha   90.00
_cell.angle_beta   90.00
_cell.angle_gamma   90.00
#
_symmetry.space_group_name_H-M   'P 1'
#
loop_
_entity.id
_entity.type
_entity.pdbx_description
1 polymer ?
#
loop_
_entity_poly.entity_id
_entity_poly.type
_entity_poly.pdbx_seq_one_letter_code
_entity_poly.pdbx_strand_id
1 'polypeptide(L)'
;MNPWNPRSAPAQPSTRELECLHLQGRMENPRENRPDALAILLRARELVRSRWRSADYYKAGDRFSDMFLGRTFQLEPDYYKAVGTDYSAIDCLYEELGSGGVKAIAELGDVTRRLQDMTDPTSASRALKELQTALQNPSCPLLDVCRALLAAITVLGHERMLARGSSALARDWLKLWQDYLWQQNSQQARLNRLCLVVSATSKEDRAQMLAALGTERDHLSVASTSFAAGMCEYLDKYSETGASAVALIGGLPFAQALSTEGLEEMLRLLSGDSGFLGRMASLLRLAQDIRFDPTEPINTGVMGYAAEHHLSLLDVDARQLPRAEIDEKLKREWETWFAACRQHFDALMVPLKNETLKPALQAFVVNLCSIASRLAAVGHESRTGT
;
A
#
# COMPACT_ATOMS: atom_id res chain seq x y z
N MET A 1 43.90 -2.95 -42.54
CA MET A 1 42.76 -3.83 -42.24
C MET A 1 41.60 -2.95 -41.83
N ASN A 2 40.62 -2.78 -42.72
CA ASN A 2 39.39 -2.05 -42.45
C ASN A 2 38.35 -2.53 -43.48
N PRO A 3 37.35 -3.36 -43.11
CA PRO A 3 36.29 -3.77 -44.01
C PRO A 3 35.01 -2.97 -43.70
N TRP A 4 34.69 -2.02 -44.58
CA TRP A 4 33.37 -1.42 -44.67
C TRP A 4 32.85 -1.68 -46.10
N ASN A 5 31.80 -2.50 -46.22
CA ASN A 5 31.02 -2.68 -47.43
C ASN A 5 29.53 -2.55 -47.05
N PRO A 6 28.79 -1.54 -47.54
CA PRO A 6 27.39 -1.33 -47.20
C PRO A 6 26.49 -1.85 -48.33
N ARG A 7 25.90 -3.05 -48.17
CA ARG A 7 24.72 -3.46 -48.95
C ARG A 7 23.86 -4.43 -48.15
N SER A 8 22.63 -4.01 -47.83
CA SER A 8 21.37 -4.78 -47.74
C SER A 8 20.37 -3.99 -46.86
N ALA A 9 19.64 -3.05 -47.46
CA ALA A 9 18.42 -2.53 -46.85
C ALA A 9 17.34 -3.62 -46.93
N PRO A 10 16.60 -3.91 -45.85
CA PRO A 10 15.46 -4.82 -45.94
C PRO A 10 14.34 -4.16 -46.77
N ALA A 11 13.74 -4.97 -47.64
CA ALA A 11 12.64 -4.58 -48.53
C ALA A 11 11.43 -4.08 -47.74
N GLN A 12 10.83 -2.98 -48.19
CA GLN A 12 9.54 -2.52 -47.68
C GLN A 12 8.45 -3.49 -48.14
N PRO A 13 7.54 -3.93 -47.23
CA PRO A 13 6.46 -4.83 -47.60
C PRO A 13 5.46 -4.13 -48.53
N SER A 14 4.94 -4.90 -49.48
CA SER A 14 4.05 -4.40 -50.53
C SER A 14 2.67 -4.06 -49.96
N THR A 15 1.96 -3.13 -50.61
CA THR A 15 0.65 -2.59 -50.19
C THR A 15 -0.43 -3.66 -49.96
N ARG A 16 -0.26 -4.88 -50.48
CA ARG A 16 -1.16 -6.02 -50.22
C ARG A 16 -0.90 -6.76 -48.90
N GLU A 17 0.31 -6.68 -48.33
CA GLU A 17 0.59 -7.22 -46.99
C GLU A 17 0.05 -6.28 -45.90
N LEU A 18 -0.06 -4.99 -46.18
CA LEU A 18 -0.73 -4.00 -45.31
C LEU A 18 -2.27 -4.16 -45.29
N GLU A 19 -2.87 -4.70 -46.35
CA GLU A 19 -4.31 -4.96 -46.42
C GLU A 19 -4.73 -6.24 -45.67
N CYS A 20 -3.87 -7.26 -45.58
CA CYS A 20 -4.12 -8.39 -44.67
C CYS A 20 -3.93 -8.05 -43.19
N LEU A 21 -3.07 -7.06 -42.88
CA LEU A 21 -2.98 -6.48 -41.53
C LEU A 21 -4.16 -5.54 -41.21
N HIS A 22 -4.84 -4.97 -42.21
CA HIS A 22 -6.08 -4.18 -42.00
C HIS A 22 -7.33 -5.03 -41.74
N LEU A 23 -7.28 -6.33 -41.98
CA LEU A 23 -8.33 -7.27 -41.54
C LEU A 23 -8.12 -7.76 -40.09
N GLN A 24 -7.13 -7.23 -39.37
CA GLN A 24 -7.13 -7.12 -37.90
C GLN A 24 -7.95 -5.92 -37.38
N GLY A 25 -8.72 -5.24 -38.26
CA GLY A 25 -9.43 -4.00 -37.97
C GLY A 25 -10.95 -4.10 -37.83
N ARG A 26 -11.53 -5.27 -37.52
CA ARG A 26 -12.86 -5.29 -36.86
C ARG A 26 -12.63 -5.24 -35.36
N MET A 27 -12.44 -4.02 -34.88
CA MET A 27 -12.71 -3.64 -33.50
C MET A 27 -14.17 -4.00 -33.19
N GLU A 28 -14.40 -5.22 -32.73
CA GLU A 28 -15.43 -5.42 -31.72
C GLU A 28 -15.07 -4.51 -30.55
N ASN A 29 -16.01 -3.66 -30.19
CA ASN A 29 -15.88 -2.61 -29.21
C ASN A 29 -15.38 -3.20 -27.87
N PRO A 30 -14.14 -2.92 -27.39
CA PRO A 30 -13.59 -3.53 -26.17
C PRO A 30 -14.29 -3.08 -24.87
N ARG A 31 -15.41 -2.37 -24.99
CA ARG A 31 -16.22 -1.86 -23.88
C ARG A 31 -17.36 -2.81 -23.49
N GLU A 32 -17.71 -3.82 -24.29
CA GLU A 32 -18.93 -4.60 -24.06
C GLU A 32 -18.77 -5.90 -23.24
N ASN A 33 -17.55 -6.37 -22.91
CA ASN A 33 -17.35 -7.58 -22.10
C ASN A 33 -16.27 -7.42 -21.02
N ARG A 34 -16.27 -6.30 -20.28
CA ARG A 34 -15.48 -6.24 -19.03
C ARG A 34 -16.27 -6.95 -17.94
N PRO A 35 -15.68 -7.89 -17.17
CA PRO A 35 -16.33 -8.43 -15.98
C PRO A 35 -16.82 -7.26 -15.12
N ASP A 36 -18.05 -7.32 -14.61
CA ASP A 36 -18.67 -6.21 -13.86
C ASP A 36 -17.75 -5.65 -12.76
N ALA A 37 -16.98 -6.52 -12.11
CA ALA A 37 -15.98 -6.15 -11.10
C ALA A 37 -14.82 -5.29 -11.64
N LEU A 38 -14.34 -5.50 -12.87
CA LEU A 38 -13.28 -4.67 -13.48
C LEU A 38 -13.82 -3.27 -13.83
N ALA A 39 -15.06 -3.18 -14.30
CA ALA A 39 -15.69 -1.88 -14.56
C ALA A 39 -15.88 -1.08 -13.26
N ILE A 40 -16.31 -1.76 -12.19
CA ILE A 40 -16.42 -1.20 -10.83
C ILE A 40 -15.05 -0.69 -10.34
N LEU A 41 -14.00 -1.49 -10.48
CA LEU A 41 -12.64 -1.15 -10.06
C LEU A 41 -12.14 0.16 -10.71
N LEU A 42 -12.31 0.27 -12.03
CA LEU A 42 -11.91 1.45 -12.79
C LEU A 42 -12.72 2.69 -12.40
N ARG A 43 -14.03 2.53 -12.20
CA ARG A 43 -14.91 3.64 -11.82
C ARG A 43 -14.61 4.14 -10.41
N ALA A 44 -14.41 3.23 -9.46
CA ALA A 44 -14.05 3.59 -8.09
C ALA A 44 -12.72 4.36 -8.07
N ARG A 45 -11.73 3.92 -8.86
CA ARG A 45 -10.45 4.64 -9.03
C ARG A 45 -10.63 6.07 -9.54
N GLU A 46 -11.49 6.31 -10.53
CA GLU A 46 -11.78 7.67 -11.01
C GLU A 46 -12.34 8.56 -9.89
N LEU A 47 -13.26 8.02 -9.09
CA LEU A 47 -13.86 8.76 -7.98
C LEU A 47 -12.84 9.09 -6.90
N VAL A 48 -11.97 8.15 -6.51
CA VAL A 48 -10.86 8.43 -5.57
C VAL A 48 -10.00 9.57 -6.09
N ARG A 49 -9.58 9.53 -7.36
CA ARG A 49 -8.69 10.54 -7.94
C ARG A 49 -9.33 11.91 -8.10
N SER A 50 -10.66 11.99 -8.07
CA SER A 50 -11.39 13.26 -8.04
C SER A 50 -11.42 13.91 -6.64
N ARG A 51 -10.97 13.20 -5.59
CA ARG A 51 -10.98 13.67 -4.20
C ARG A 51 -9.65 14.32 -3.81
N TRP A 52 -9.76 15.33 -2.94
CA TRP A 52 -8.85 16.07 -2.02
C TRP A 52 -7.33 16.13 -2.25
N ARG A 53 -6.68 15.16 -2.92
CA ARG A 53 -5.23 15.11 -3.12
C ARG A 53 -4.83 15.60 -4.51
N SER A 54 -3.58 16.09 -4.61
CA SER A 54 -3.03 16.60 -5.86
C SER A 54 -2.85 15.47 -6.89
N ALA A 55 -2.89 15.82 -8.17
CA ALA A 55 -2.58 14.87 -9.25
C ALA A 55 -1.18 14.23 -9.09
N ASP A 56 -0.24 14.93 -8.45
CA ASP A 56 1.13 14.45 -8.24
C ASP A 56 1.23 13.39 -7.12
N TYR A 57 0.38 13.48 -6.10
CA TYR A 57 0.25 12.42 -5.08
C TYR A 57 -0.14 11.09 -5.73
N TYR A 58 -1.18 11.10 -6.57
CA TYR A 58 -1.62 9.88 -7.26
C TYR A 58 -0.62 9.40 -8.33
N LYS A 59 0.13 10.30 -8.98
CA LYS A 59 1.22 9.90 -9.91
C LYS A 59 2.35 9.19 -9.17
N ALA A 60 2.67 9.59 -7.94
CA ALA A 60 3.68 8.90 -7.13
C ALA A 60 3.21 7.48 -6.79
N GLY A 61 1.95 7.32 -6.38
CA GLY A 61 1.33 6.01 -6.15
C GLY A 61 1.24 5.13 -7.40
N ASP A 62 0.89 5.70 -8.56
CA ASP A 62 0.89 4.99 -9.84
C ASP A 62 2.31 4.53 -10.19
N ARG A 63 3.33 5.39 -10.07
CA ARG A 63 4.72 5.03 -10.35
C ARG A 63 5.23 3.95 -9.40
N PHE A 64 4.87 4.04 -8.12
CA PHE A 64 5.15 3.00 -7.15
C PHE A 64 4.56 1.67 -7.63
N SER A 65 3.28 1.64 -7.96
CA SER A 65 2.57 0.43 -8.40
C SER A 65 3.09 -0.10 -9.74
N ASP A 66 3.38 0.77 -10.71
CA ASP A 66 4.00 0.46 -12.02
C ASP A 66 5.34 -0.25 -11.82
N MET A 67 6.22 0.33 -11.00
CA MET A 67 7.57 -0.19 -10.80
C MET A 67 7.59 -1.42 -9.89
N PHE A 68 6.77 -1.43 -8.85
CA PHE A 68 6.78 -2.42 -7.78
C PHE A 68 6.02 -3.68 -8.18
N LEU A 69 4.79 -3.52 -8.66
CA LEU A 69 3.89 -4.63 -8.98
C LEU A 69 3.91 -4.93 -10.49
N GLY A 70 3.73 -3.89 -11.32
CA GLY A 70 3.58 -4.03 -12.77
C GLY A 70 4.81 -4.65 -13.44
N ARG A 71 5.99 -4.05 -13.26
CA ARG A 71 7.22 -4.52 -13.93
C ARG A 71 7.74 -5.84 -13.37
N THR A 72 7.59 -6.06 -12.07
CA THR A 72 8.14 -7.25 -11.40
C THR A 72 7.31 -8.50 -11.66
N PHE A 73 5.99 -8.42 -11.49
CA PHE A 73 5.09 -9.57 -11.60
C PHE A 73 4.35 -9.63 -12.94
N GLN A 74 4.62 -8.69 -13.85
CA GLN A 74 3.92 -8.53 -15.12
C GLN A 74 2.40 -8.43 -14.91
N LEU A 75 1.99 -7.64 -13.92
CA LEU A 75 0.57 -7.44 -13.64
C LEU A 75 -0.09 -6.67 -14.79
N GLU A 76 -1.34 -7.01 -15.09
CA GLU A 76 -2.16 -6.28 -16.07
C GLU A 76 -2.24 -4.77 -15.69
N PRO A 77 -2.00 -3.82 -16.64
CA PRO A 77 -1.88 -2.38 -16.37
C PRO A 77 -2.99 -1.74 -15.53
N ASP A 78 -4.22 -2.19 -15.73
CA ASP A 78 -5.39 -1.62 -15.07
C ASP A 78 -5.55 -2.12 -13.62
N TYR A 79 -5.03 -3.30 -13.31
CA TYR A 79 -5.21 -3.94 -12.01
C TYR A 79 -4.22 -3.43 -10.97
N TYR A 80 -2.93 -3.37 -11.31
CA TYR A 80 -1.94 -2.99 -10.31
C TYR A 80 -2.06 -1.51 -9.93
N LYS A 81 -2.49 -0.65 -10.88
CA LYS A 81 -2.78 0.76 -10.59
C LYS A 81 -3.99 0.91 -9.67
N ALA A 82 -4.96 0.01 -9.78
CA ALA A 82 -6.14 0.01 -8.92
C ALA A 82 -5.83 -0.50 -7.51
N VAL A 83 -5.05 -1.58 -7.37
CA VAL A 83 -4.53 -2.04 -6.07
C VAL A 83 -3.69 -0.95 -5.40
N GLY A 84 -2.89 -0.22 -6.19
CA GLY A 84 -2.19 0.98 -5.75
C GLY A 84 -3.08 2.20 -5.48
N THR A 85 -4.32 2.25 -5.95
CA THR A 85 -5.24 3.35 -5.60
C THR A 85 -6.02 3.04 -4.34
N ASP A 86 -6.24 1.75 -4.03
CA ASP A 86 -6.98 1.29 -2.86
C ASP A 86 -6.40 1.84 -1.55
N TYR A 87 -5.07 1.82 -1.39
CA TYR A 87 -4.45 2.39 -0.19
C TYR A 87 -4.73 3.87 -0.03
N SER A 88 -4.68 4.65 -1.13
CA SER A 88 -4.94 6.08 -1.10
C SER A 88 -6.40 6.37 -0.76
N ALA A 89 -7.32 5.52 -1.23
CA ALA A 89 -8.74 5.62 -0.94
C ALA A 89 -9.02 5.38 0.55
N ILE A 90 -8.43 4.32 1.11
CA ILE A 90 -8.58 3.97 2.52
C ILE A 90 -7.96 5.04 3.42
N ASP A 91 -6.78 5.54 3.09
CA ASP A 91 -6.13 6.64 3.81
C ASP A 91 -7.03 7.89 3.83
N CYS A 92 -7.51 8.32 2.66
CA CYS A 92 -8.46 9.44 2.54
C CYS A 92 -9.75 9.20 3.32
N LEU A 93 -10.24 7.95 3.39
CA LEU A 93 -11.46 7.61 4.12
C LEU A 93 -11.28 7.84 5.62
N TYR A 94 -10.19 7.35 6.20
CA TYR A 94 -9.91 7.54 7.62
C TYR A 94 -9.67 9.02 7.96
N GLU A 95 -9.03 9.77 7.07
CA GLU A 95 -8.85 11.22 7.22
C GLU A 95 -10.16 12.00 7.16
N GLU A 96 -11.03 11.72 6.16
CA GLU A 96 -12.35 12.38 6.03
C GLU A 96 -13.20 12.14 7.29
N LEU A 97 -13.20 10.90 7.78
CA LEU A 97 -13.95 10.50 8.98
C LEU A 97 -13.34 11.02 10.28
N GLY A 98 -12.03 11.23 10.34
CA GLY A 98 -11.32 11.71 11.52
C GLY A 98 -11.78 13.10 11.99
N SER A 99 -12.35 13.91 11.10
CA SER A 99 -12.77 15.28 11.42
C SER A 99 -13.93 15.42 12.46
N GLY A 100 -14.59 14.32 12.84
CA GLY A 100 -15.82 14.32 13.66
C GLY A 100 -15.65 14.24 15.19
N GLY A 101 -14.44 14.38 15.73
CA GLY A 101 -14.19 14.38 17.18
C GLY A 101 -14.55 13.06 17.88
N VAL A 102 -15.27 13.10 19.01
CA VAL A 102 -15.63 11.88 19.77
C VAL A 102 -16.47 10.90 18.94
N LYS A 103 -17.37 11.42 18.09
CA LYS A 103 -18.21 10.61 17.21
C LYS A 103 -17.36 9.83 16.19
N ALA A 104 -16.30 10.46 15.68
CA ALA A 104 -15.36 9.82 14.76
C ALA A 104 -14.69 8.58 15.37
N ILE A 105 -14.32 8.62 16.66
CA ILE A 105 -13.66 7.48 17.33
C ILE A 105 -14.52 6.20 17.24
N ALA A 106 -15.83 6.33 17.48
CA ALA A 106 -16.76 5.20 17.36
C ALA A 106 -16.97 4.78 15.89
N GLU A 107 -17.13 5.73 14.98
CA GLU A 107 -17.38 5.48 13.55
C GLU A 107 -16.22 4.75 12.85
N LEU A 108 -14.96 5.05 13.22
CA LEU A 108 -13.78 4.44 12.61
C LEU A 108 -13.71 2.93 12.80
N GLY A 109 -14.21 2.39 13.93
CA GLY A 109 -14.20 0.95 14.19
C GLY A 109 -15.28 0.20 13.41
N ASP A 110 -16.41 0.87 13.15
CA ASP A 110 -17.46 0.33 12.29
C ASP A 110 -16.99 0.28 10.83
N VAL A 111 -16.26 1.30 10.39
CA VAL A 111 -15.67 1.37 9.05
C VAL A 111 -14.69 0.22 8.82
N THR A 112 -13.77 -0.04 9.74
CA THR A 112 -12.85 -1.19 9.65
C THR A 112 -13.59 -2.50 9.43
N ARG A 113 -14.68 -2.75 10.19
CA ARG A 113 -15.49 -3.96 10.06
C ARG A 113 -16.16 -4.05 8.69
N ARG A 114 -16.77 -2.95 8.23
CA ARG A 114 -17.47 -2.90 6.93
C ARG A 114 -16.54 -3.07 5.74
N LEU A 115 -15.29 -2.61 5.83
CA LEU A 115 -14.26 -2.88 4.84
C LEU A 115 -13.84 -4.35 4.88
N GLN A 116 -13.67 -4.92 6.08
CA GLN A 116 -13.33 -6.34 6.25
C GLN A 116 -14.39 -7.27 5.65
N ASP A 117 -15.68 -6.95 5.75
CA ASP A 117 -16.74 -7.76 5.15
C ASP A 117 -16.57 -7.96 3.63
N MET A 118 -15.89 -7.03 2.95
CA MET A 118 -15.63 -7.11 1.50
C MET A 118 -14.45 -8.02 1.14
N THR A 119 -13.79 -8.61 2.13
CA THR A 119 -12.74 -9.63 1.94
C THR A 119 -13.29 -11.06 1.96
N ASP A 120 -14.57 -11.26 2.26
CA ASP A 120 -15.26 -12.54 2.03
C ASP A 120 -15.81 -12.56 0.60
N PRO A 121 -15.42 -13.52 -0.26
CA PRO A 121 -15.87 -13.55 -1.65
C PRO A 121 -17.39 -13.57 -1.79
N THR A 122 -18.11 -14.27 -0.91
CA THR A 122 -19.57 -14.37 -0.96
C THR A 122 -20.24 -13.03 -0.65
N SER A 123 -19.75 -12.33 0.35
CA SER A 123 -20.25 -11.02 0.77
C SER A 123 -19.87 -9.93 -0.23
N ALA A 124 -18.64 -9.97 -0.75
CA ALA A 124 -18.18 -9.11 -1.83
C ALA A 124 -19.06 -9.26 -3.08
N SER A 125 -19.26 -10.49 -3.58
CA SER A 125 -20.08 -10.76 -4.77
C SER A 125 -21.53 -10.27 -4.60
N ARG A 126 -22.13 -10.45 -3.42
CA ARG A 126 -23.49 -9.95 -3.14
C ARG A 126 -23.57 -8.43 -3.18
N ALA A 127 -22.54 -7.74 -2.70
CA ALA A 127 -22.51 -6.28 -2.63
C ALA A 127 -22.20 -5.60 -3.98
N LEU A 128 -21.58 -6.30 -4.95
CA LEU A 128 -21.09 -5.69 -6.20
C LEU A 128 -22.19 -4.92 -6.96
N LYS A 129 -23.41 -5.45 -7.07
CA LYS A 129 -24.49 -4.79 -7.82
C LYS A 129 -24.93 -3.47 -7.19
N GLU A 130 -25.04 -3.46 -5.86
CA GLU A 130 -25.41 -2.25 -5.11
C GLU A 130 -24.30 -1.20 -5.19
N LEU A 131 -23.05 -1.64 -5.03
CA LEU A 131 -21.86 -0.77 -5.13
C LEU A 131 -21.70 -0.19 -6.54
N GLN A 132 -21.91 -1.00 -7.59
CA GLN A 132 -21.91 -0.51 -8.98
C GLN A 132 -22.92 0.61 -9.19
N THR A 133 -24.12 0.47 -8.61
CA THR A 133 -25.17 1.48 -8.67
C THR A 133 -24.75 2.75 -7.92
N ALA A 134 -24.18 2.60 -6.72
CA ALA A 134 -23.71 3.73 -5.92
C ALA A 134 -22.63 4.55 -6.66
N LEU A 135 -21.69 3.88 -7.33
CA LEU A 135 -20.59 4.50 -8.10
C LEU A 135 -21.04 5.30 -9.33
N GLN A 136 -22.30 5.14 -9.77
CA GLN A 136 -22.86 5.99 -10.83
C GLN A 136 -23.10 7.43 -10.33
N ASN A 137 -23.25 7.62 -9.02
CA ASN A 137 -23.40 8.93 -8.41
C ASN A 137 -22.02 9.59 -8.18
N PRO A 138 -21.74 10.78 -8.73
CA PRO A 138 -20.50 11.53 -8.45
C PRO A 138 -20.29 11.84 -6.96
N SER A 139 -21.37 11.94 -6.19
CA SER A 139 -21.37 12.17 -4.75
C SER A 139 -21.31 10.88 -3.93
N CYS A 140 -20.93 9.75 -4.53
CA CYS A 140 -20.80 8.47 -3.83
C CYS A 140 -19.91 8.62 -2.58
N PRO A 141 -20.35 8.15 -1.39
CA PRO A 141 -19.55 8.18 -0.18
C PRO A 141 -18.23 7.41 -0.36
N LEU A 142 -17.13 7.94 0.18
CA LEU A 142 -15.81 7.33 0.04
C LEU A 142 -15.75 5.91 0.64
N LEU A 143 -16.56 5.63 1.66
CA LEU A 143 -16.71 4.28 2.20
C LEU A 143 -17.23 3.28 1.17
N ASP A 144 -18.25 3.64 0.38
CA ASP A 144 -18.77 2.74 -0.64
C ASP A 144 -17.80 2.61 -1.82
N VAL A 145 -17.02 3.66 -2.12
CA VAL A 145 -15.90 3.58 -3.07
C VAL A 145 -14.84 2.59 -2.61
N CYS A 146 -14.41 2.65 -1.34
CA CYS A 146 -13.44 1.70 -0.78
C CYS A 146 -14.00 0.27 -0.75
N ARG A 147 -15.25 0.10 -0.33
CA ARG A 147 -15.93 -1.21 -0.36
C ARG A 147 -15.98 -1.80 -1.76
N ALA A 148 -16.23 -0.97 -2.77
CA ALA A 148 -16.24 -1.40 -4.16
C ALA A 148 -14.87 -1.86 -4.67
N LEU A 149 -13.79 -1.14 -4.30
CA LEU A 149 -12.43 -1.53 -4.63
C LEU A 149 -12.08 -2.88 -4.00
N LEU A 150 -12.29 -3.02 -2.69
CA LEU A 150 -12.01 -4.25 -1.95
C LEU A 150 -12.83 -5.44 -2.45
N ALA A 151 -14.12 -5.24 -2.71
CA ALA A 151 -14.99 -6.29 -3.24
C ALA A 151 -14.52 -6.74 -4.63
N ALA A 152 -14.17 -5.79 -5.52
CA ALA A 152 -13.67 -6.11 -6.85
C ALA A 152 -12.34 -6.87 -6.80
N ILE A 153 -11.38 -6.43 -5.99
CA ILE A 153 -10.09 -7.11 -5.80
C ILE A 153 -10.31 -8.52 -5.24
N THR A 154 -11.17 -8.66 -4.24
CA THR A 154 -11.46 -9.95 -3.60
C THR A 154 -12.06 -10.95 -4.57
N VAL A 155 -13.11 -10.55 -5.31
CA VAL A 155 -13.79 -11.44 -6.27
C VAL A 155 -12.87 -11.81 -7.42
N LEU A 156 -12.25 -10.82 -8.08
CA LEU A 156 -11.37 -11.06 -9.22
C LEU A 156 -10.14 -11.87 -8.80
N GLY A 157 -9.56 -11.56 -7.63
CA GLY A 157 -8.41 -12.28 -7.09
C GLY A 157 -8.73 -13.73 -6.78
N HIS A 158 -9.86 -13.99 -6.12
CA HIS A 158 -10.31 -15.35 -5.79
C HIS A 158 -10.56 -16.18 -7.06
N GLU A 159 -11.29 -15.64 -8.03
CA GLU A 159 -11.56 -16.31 -9.32
C GLU A 159 -10.27 -16.61 -10.08
N ARG A 160 -9.33 -15.66 -10.12
CA ARG A 160 -8.04 -15.85 -10.78
C ARG A 160 -7.19 -16.91 -10.10
N MET A 161 -7.15 -16.95 -8.76
CA MET A 161 -6.44 -18.01 -8.04
C MET A 161 -7.08 -19.39 -8.27
N LEU A 162 -8.41 -19.50 -8.31
CA LEU A 162 -9.09 -20.74 -8.66
C LEU A 162 -8.75 -21.21 -10.08
N ALA A 163 -8.71 -20.29 -11.04
CA ALA A 163 -8.35 -20.58 -12.43
C ALA A 163 -6.90 -21.08 -12.59
N ARG A 164 -6.00 -20.83 -11.61
CA ARG A 164 -4.65 -21.41 -11.56
C ARG A 164 -4.62 -22.89 -11.14
N GLY A 165 -5.78 -23.47 -10.84
CA GLY A 165 -5.95 -24.92 -10.70
C GLY A 165 -5.88 -25.47 -9.28
N SER A 166 -5.76 -24.61 -8.25
CA SER A 166 -5.65 -25.04 -6.85
C SER A 166 -6.61 -24.28 -5.93
N SER A 167 -7.58 -25.00 -5.35
CA SER A 167 -8.45 -24.44 -4.31
C SER A 167 -7.68 -24.09 -3.02
N ALA A 168 -6.57 -24.79 -2.75
CA ALA A 168 -5.69 -24.48 -1.63
C ALA A 168 -5.01 -23.12 -1.83
N LEU A 169 -4.49 -22.87 -3.03
CA LEU A 169 -3.87 -21.59 -3.39
C LEU A 169 -4.84 -20.42 -3.18
N ALA A 170 -6.08 -20.56 -3.64
CA ALA A 170 -7.11 -19.52 -3.45
C ALA A 170 -7.41 -19.27 -1.96
N ARG A 171 -7.50 -20.33 -1.13
CA ARG A 171 -7.71 -20.20 0.32
C ARG A 171 -6.52 -19.54 1.02
N ASP A 172 -5.30 -19.94 0.69
CA ASP A 172 -4.08 -19.42 1.33
C ASP A 172 -3.89 -17.94 1.00
N TRP A 173 -4.13 -17.56 -0.26
CA TRP A 173 -4.14 -16.15 -0.66
C TRP A 173 -5.23 -15.36 0.07
N LEU A 174 -6.46 -15.89 0.11
CA LEU A 174 -7.59 -15.21 0.72
C LEU A 174 -7.35 -14.97 2.21
N LYS A 175 -6.83 -15.96 2.92
CA LYS A 175 -6.45 -15.83 4.33
C LYS A 175 -5.41 -14.71 4.52
N LEU A 176 -4.34 -14.72 3.72
CA LEU A 176 -3.30 -13.70 3.80
C LEU A 176 -3.83 -12.30 3.47
N TRP A 177 -4.70 -12.19 2.46
CA TRP A 177 -5.39 -10.94 2.09
C TRP A 177 -6.25 -10.40 3.24
N GLN A 178 -7.05 -11.28 3.85
CA GLN A 178 -7.91 -10.94 4.99
C GLN A 178 -7.10 -10.46 6.20
N ASP A 179 -6.04 -11.19 6.56
CA ASP A 179 -5.21 -10.90 7.73
C ASP A 179 -4.50 -9.55 7.57
N TYR A 180 -3.89 -9.29 6.42
CA TYR A 180 -3.14 -8.05 6.18
C TYR A 180 -4.05 -6.84 5.96
N LEU A 181 -5.20 -7.01 5.31
CA LEU A 181 -6.16 -5.91 5.19
C LEU A 181 -6.74 -5.53 6.57
N TRP A 182 -7.02 -6.52 7.42
CA TRP A 182 -7.43 -6.27 8.79
C TRP A 182 -6.35 -5.51 9.57
N GLN A 183 -5.10 -5.95 9.45
CA GLN A 183 -3.96 -5.29 10.09
C GLN A 183 -3.84 -3.84 9.62
N GLN A 184 -3.83 -3.58 8.32
CA GLN A 184 -3.72 -2.23 7.76
C GLN A 184 -4.86 -1.32 8.24
N ASN A 185 -6.12 -1.77 8.12
CA ASN A 185 -7.27 -0.99 8.52
C ASN A 185 -7.30 -0.73 10.03
N SER A 186 -6.94 -1.73 10.84
CA SER A 186 -6.88 -1.57 12.30
C SER A 186 -5.79 -0.60 12.73
N GLN A 187 -4.62 -0.65 12.08
CA GLN A 187 -3.54 0.31 12.33
C GLN A 187 -3.95 1.73 11.91
N GLN A 188 -4.58 1.89 10.75
CA GLN A 188 -5.09 3.18 10.27
C GLN A 188 -6.15 3.76 11.21
N ALA A 189 -7.16 2.97 11.58
CA ALA A 189 -8.21 3.38 12.51
C ALA A 189 -7.61 3.82 13.86
N ARG A 190 -6.70 3.01 14.42
CA ARG A 190 -6.05 3.31 15.69
C ARG A 190 -5.21 4.58 15.61
N LEU A 191 -4.34 4.69 14.61
CA LEU A 191 -3.47 5.86 14.45
C LEU A 191 -4.29 7.14 14.33
N ASN A 192 -5.34 7.13 13.50
CA ASN A 192 -6.23 8.29 13.33
C ASN A 192 -6.91 8.68 14.66
N ARG A 193 -7.44 7.71 15.42
CA ARG A 193 -8.02 7.98 16.74
C ARG A 193 -7.03 8.61 17.71
N LEU A 194 -5.81 8.08 17.78
CA LEU A 194 -4.76 8.61 18.65
C LEU A 194 -4.38 10.03 18.23
N CYS A 195 -4.22 10.29 16.93
CA CYS A 195 -3.94 11.61 16.38
C CYS A 195 -5.02 12.63 16.73
N LEU A 196 -6.31 12.25 16.74
CA LEU A 196 -7.40 13.13 17.19
C LEU A 196 -7.25 13.53 18.66
N VAL A 197 -6.91 12.58 19.52
CA VAL A 197 -6.73 12.84 20.95
C VAL A 197 -5.52 13.75 21.21
N VAL A 198 -4.40 13.47 20.54
CA VAL A 198 -3.18 14.29 20.65
C VAL A 198 -3.42 15.70 20.11
N SER A 199 -4.20 15.84 19.03
CA SER A 199 -4.52 17.12 18.39
C SER A 199 -5.64 17.91 19.09
N ALA A 200 -6.32 17.33 20.07
CA ALA A 200 -7.44 17.98 20.75
C ALA A 200 -6.98 19.27 21.46
N THR A 201 -7.57 20.40 21.08
CA THR A 201 -7.21 21.74 21.58
C THR A 201 -7.88 22.08 22.90
N SER A 202 -9.04 21.49 23.19
CA SER A 202 -9.74 21.68 24.47
C SER A 202 -9.46 20.52 25.42
N LYS A 203 -9.31 20.83 26.72
CA LYS A 203 -9.09 19.82 27.77
C LYS A 203 -10.31 18.91 27.93
N GLU A 204 -11.51 19.46 27.75
CA GLU A 204 -12.77 18.73 27.87
C GLU A 204 -12.94 17.72 26.74
N ASP A 205 -12.73 18.14 25.49
CA ASP A 205 -12.79 17.24 24.33
C ASP A 205 -11.73 16.15 24.43
N ARG A 206 -10.50 16.52 24.83
CA ARG A 206 -9.42 15.54 25.05
C ARG A 206 -9.81 14.49 26.10
N ALA A 207 -10.41 14.90 27.21
CA ALA A 207 -10.85 13.97 28.25
C ALA A 207 -11.95 13.02 27.75
N GLN A 208 -12.92 13.53 26.99
CA GLN A 208 -13.98 12.71 26.39
C GLN A 208 -13.42 11.72 25.36
N MET A 209 -12.51 12.17 24.49
CA MET A 209 -11.86 11.32 23.50
C MET A 209 -10.97 10.25 24.15
N LEU A 210 -10.22 10.60 25.21
CA LEU A 210 -9.44 9.63 25.99
C LEU A 210 -10.32 8.55 26.60
N ALA A 211 -11.50 8.90 27.11
CA ALA A 211 -12.45 7.92 27.62
C ALA A 211 -12.97 7.00 26.50
N ALA A 212 -13.20 7.55 25.30
CA ALA A 212 -13.68 6.78 24.14
C ALA A 212 -12.64 5.82 23.56
N LEU A 213 -11.34 6.05 23.74
CA LEU A 213 -10.28 5.14 23.29
C LEU A 213 -10.29 3.78 24.01
N GLY A 214 -10.82 3.72 25.24
CA GLY A 214 -10.81 2.48 26.04
C GLY A 214 -9.39 1.94 26.22
N THR A 215 -9.18 0.67 25.84
CA THR A 215 -7.87 -0.02 25.94
C THR A 215 -6.82 0.53 24.98
N GLU A 216 -7.21 1.24 23.90
CA GLU A 216 -6.24 1.82 22.96
C GLU A 216 -5.46 2.99 23.56
N ARG A 217 -5.87 3.49 24.74
CA ARG A 217 -5.15 4.54 25.47
C ARG A 217 -3.70 4.16 25.79
N ASP A 218 -3.41 2.88 25.99
CA ASP A 218 -2.05 2.40 26.29
C ASP A 218 -1.07 2.70 25.15
N HIS A 219 -1.57 2.87 23.91
CA HIS A 219 -0.76 3.25 22.75
C HIS A 219 -0.29 4.71 22.76
N LEU A 220 -0.80 5.56 23.67
CA LEU A 220 -0.30 6.91 23.89
C LEU A 220 0.94 6.95 24.79
N SER A 221 1.26 5.83 25.43
CA SER A 221 2.48 5.67 26.22
C SER A 221 3.58 5.07 25.34
N VAL A 222 4.79 5.58 25.50
CA VAL A 222 5.98 5.05 24.82
C VAL A 222 6.75 4.19 25.82
N ALA A 223 6.89 2.90 25.51
CA ALA A 223 7.57 1.96 26.40
C ALA A 223 9.09 2.03 26.27
N SER A 224 9.56 2.42 25.08
CA SER A 224 10.97 2.52 24.73
C SER A 224 11.68 3.68 25.45
N THR A 225 12.99 3.52 25.63
CA THR A 225 13.84 4.48 26.38
C THR A 225 14.96 5.11 25.53
N SER A 226 14.94 4.92 24.21
CA SER A 226 15.89 5.53 23.29
C SER A 226 15.21 5.90 21.99
N PHE A 227 15.78 6.84 21.24
CA PHE A 227 15.23 7.29 19.97
C PHE A 227 15.03 6.14 18.98
N ALA A 228 16.07 5.32 18.76
CA ALA A 228 16.02 4.17 17.87
C ALA A 228 14.93 3.17 18.29
N ALA A 229 14.83 2.86 19.59
CA ALA A 229 13.81 1.94 20.10
C ALA A 229 12.38 2.51 19.95
N GLY A 230 12.18 3.81 20.20
CA GLY A 230 10.89 4.47 19.99
C GLY A 230 10.46 4.47 18.52
N MET A 231 11.41 4.67 17.59
CA MET A 231 11.16 4.53 16.16
C MET A 231 10.76 3.08 15.81
N CYS A 232 11.47 2.07 16.33
CA CYS A 232 11.10 0.66 16.13
C CYS A 232 9.69 0.37 16.67
N GLU A 233 9.37 0.85 17.87
CA GLU A 233 8.05 0.68 18.48
C GLU A 233 6.94 1.30 17.62
N TYR A 234 7.19 2.43 16.97
CA TYR A 234 6.26 3.01 15.99
C TYR A 234 6.10 2.12 14.75
N LEU A 235 7.21 1.65 14.18
CA LEU A 235 7.17 0.80 12.98
C LEU A 235 6.43 -0.51 13.27
N ASP A 236 6.64 -1.13 14.44
CA ASP A 236 5.93 -2.35 14.83
C ASP A 236 4.42 -2.11 14.97
N LYS A 237 4.02 -0.94 15.45
CA LYS A 237 2.61 -0.58 15.68
C LYS A 237 1.89 -0.09 14.42
N TYR A 238 2.60 0.57 13.50
CA TYR A 238 1.98 1.40 12.45
C TYR A 238 2.63 1.27 11.06
N SER A 239 3.52 0.32 10.80
CA SER A 239 4.15 0.17 9.47
C SER A 239 3.16 -0.10 8.34
N GLU A 240 2.03 -0.76 8.62
CA GLU A 240 1.05 -1.14 7.60
C GLU A 240 0.09 0.00 7.25
N THR A 241 0.19 1.17 7.86
CA THR A 241 -0.62 2.34 7.44
C THR A 241 -0.34 2.74 5.99
N GLY A 242 0.89 2.49 5.51
CA GLY A 242 1.27 2.63 4.10
C GLY A 242 0.79 1.50 3.17
N ALA A 243 0.08 0.49 3.69
CA ALA A 243 -0.59 -0.60 2.97
C ALA A 243 0.28 -1.37 1.95
N SER A 244 1.60 -1.35 2.11
CA SER A 244 2.52 -1.91 1.12
C SER A 244 2.41 -3.44 1.03
N ALA A 245 2.16 -4.12 2.15
CA ALA A 245 1.92 -5.57 2.16
C ALA A 245 0.59 -5.91 1.48
N VAL A 246 -0.48 -5.17 1.81
CA VAL A 246 -1.80 -5.32 1.18
C VAL A 246 -1.70 -5.17 -0.34
N ALA A 247 -0.98 -4.16 -0.82
CA ALA A 247 -0.79 -3.93 -2.25
C ALA A 247 -0.05 -5.10 -2.95
N LEU A 248 0.98 -5.67 -2.31
CA LEU A 248 1.66 -6.85 -2.84
C LEU A 248 0.69 -8.05 -2.92
N ILE A 249 0.01 -8.36 -1.81
CA ILE A 249 -0.88 -9.53 -1.70
C ILE A 249 -2.05 -9.43 -2.69
N GLY A 250 -2.71 -8.27 -2.75
CA GLY A 250 -3.82 -8.01 -3.67
C GLY A 250 -3.41 -8.11 -5.15
N GLY A 251 -2.13 -7.88 -5.46
CA GLY A 251 -1.57 -8.02 -6.81
C GLY A 251 -1.25 -9.46 -7.23
N LEU A 252 -0.99 -10.38 -6.28
CA LEU A 252 -0.53 -11.75 -6.58
C LEU A 252 -1.43 -12.55 -7.54
N PRO A 253 -2.77 -12.51 -7.44
CA PRO A 253 -3.63 -13.28 -8.36
C PRO A 253 -3.42 -12.93 -9.84
N PHE A 254 -2.91 -11.73 -10.10
CA PHE A 254 -2.71 -11.18 -11.44
C PHE A 254 -1.25 -11.33 -11.93
N ALA A 255 -0.38 -11.99 -11.15
CA ALA A 255 1.03 -12.20 -11.48
C ALA A 255 1.21 -13.17 -12.64
N GLN A 256 1.41 -12.64 -13.85
CA GLN A 256 1.64 -13.44 -15.05
C GLN A 256 3.02 -14.11 -15.04
N ALA A 257 4.00 -13.48 -14.38
CA ALA A 257 5.36 -13.99 -14.30
C ALA A 257 5.52 -15.24 -13.42
N LEU A 258 4.51 -15.59 -12.62
CA LEU A 258 4.59 -16.70 -11.68
C LEU A 258 3.80 -17.93 -12.17
N SER A 259 4.46 -19.09 -12.12
CA SER A 259 3.83 -20.41 -12.19
C SER A 259 2.95 -20.67 -10.96
N THR A 260 2.08 -21.67 -11.02
CA THR A 260 1.26 -22.08 -9.85
C THR A 260 2.16 -22.48 -8.68
N GLU A 261 3.21 -23.26 -8.91
CA GLU A 261 4.19 -23.64 -7.89
C GLU A 261 4.96 -22.43 -7.35
N GLY A 262 5.25 -21.45 -8.22
CA GLY A 262 5.87 -20.20 -7.82
C GLY A 262 4.96 -19.34 -6.93
N LEU A 263 3.65 -19.31 -7.22
CA LEU A 263 2.66 -18.65 -6.36
C LEU A 263 2.54 -19.35 -5.00
N GLU A 264 2.51 -20.69 -4.96
CA GLU A 264 2.47 -21.44 -3.71
C GLU A 264 3.70 -21.21 -2.84
N GLU A 265 4.91 -21.21 -3.44
CA GLU A 265 6.14 -20.90 -2.70
C GLU A 265 6.18 -19.43 -2.25
N MET A 266 5.67 -18.48 -3.07
CA MET A 266 5.53 -17.08 -2.67
C MET A 266 4.58 -16.94 -1.48
N LEU A 267 3.38 -17.52 -1.53
CA LEU A 267 2.43 -17.47 -0.42
C LEU A 267 3.00 -18.10 0.85
N ARG A 268 3.74 -19.21 0.77
CA ARG A 268 4.45 -19.80 1.93
C ARG A 268 5.50 -18.86 2.51
N LEU A 269 6.26 -18.16 1.65
CA LEU A 269 7.23 -17.18 2.11
C LEU A 269 6.56 -16.00 2.82
N LEU A 270 5.45 -15.50 2.27
CA LEU A 270 4.73 -14.35 2.79
C LEU A 270 3.92 -14.66 4.06
N SER A 271 3.36 -15.86 4.17
CA SER A 271 2.56 -16.30 5.32
C SER A 271 3.40 -16.87 6.47
N GLY A 272 4.64 -17.26 6.20
CA GLY A 272 5.54 -17.81 7.22
C GLY A 272 6.18 -16.75 8.12
N ASP A 273 6.85 -17.21 9.17
CA ASP A 273 7.60 -16.37 10.15
C ASP A 273 8.88 -15.74 9.56
N SER A 274 8.96 -15.63 8.23
CA SER A 274 10.08 -15.02 7.52
C SER A 274 10.20 -13.52 7.80
N GLY A 275 9.13 -12.88 8.27
CA GLY A 275 9.07 -11.43 8.48
C GLY A 275 9.16 -10.60 7.20
N PHE A 276 8.99 -11.21 6.02
CA PHE A 276 9.16 -10.53 4.73
C PHE A 276 8.25 -9.30 4.59
N LEU A 277 6.95 -9.50 4.78
CA LEU A 277 5.94 -8.43 4.64
C LEU A 277 6.12 -7.34 5.69
N GLY A 278 6.31 -7.73 6.96
CA GLY A 278 6.53 -6.78 8.05
C GLY A 278 7.76 -5.90 7.80
N ARG A 279 8.91 -6.49 7.44
CA ARG A 279 10.12 -5.70 7.13
C ARG A 279 9.96 -4.81 5.90
N MET A 280 9.23 -5.27 4.89
CA MET A 280 8.93 -4.47 3.71
C MET A 280 8.09 -3.25 4.07
N ALA A 281 7.04 -3.44 4.86
CA ALA A 281 6.20 -2.35 5.34
C ALA A 281 6.98 -1.38 6.23
N SER A 282 7.77 -1.88 7.19
CA SER A 282 8.60 -1.03 8.05
C SER A 282 9.64 -0.23 7.26
N LEU A 283 10.28 -0.86 6.27
CA LEU A 283 11.26 -0.19 5.41
C LEU A 283 10.63 0.96 4.62
N LEU A 284 9.47 0.71 4.00
CA LEU A 284 8.78 1.73 3.21
C LEU A 284 8.20 2.83 4.10
N ARG A 285 7.63 2.48 5.27
CA ARG A 285 7.15 3.48 6.23
C ARG A 285 8.28 4.35 6.75
N LEU A 286 9.42 3.77 7.12
CA LEU A 286 10.59 4.55 7.55
C LEU A 286 11.13 5.44 6.43
N ALA A 287 11.15 4.94 5.18
CA ALA A 287 11.58 5.75 4.04
C ALA A 287 10.65 6.96 3.78
N GLN A 288 9.35 6.82 4.03
CA GLN A 288 8.37 7.91 3.95
C GLN A 288 8.55 8.90 5.11
N ASP A 289 8.73 8.39 6.32
CA ASP A 289 8.82 9.20 7.54
C ASP A 289 10.26 9.68 7.83
N ILE A 290 11.21 9.50 6.89
CA ILE A 290 12.62 9.81 7.14
C ILE A 290 12.87 11.29 7.40
N ARG A 291 12.00 12.11 6.83
CA ARG A 291 11.94 13.54 7.06
C ARG A 291 10.83 13.76 8.06
N PHE A 292 11.18 14.35 9.19
CA PHE A 292 10.24 14.71 10.20
C PHE A 292 9.19 15.68 9.64
N ASP A 293 7.93 15.23 9.70
CA ASP A 293 6.76 16.03 9.41
C ASP A 293 6.10 16.48 10.73
N PRO A 294 6.28 17.75 11.14
CA PRO A 294 5.68 18.26 12.36
C PRO A 294 4.16 18.48 12.25
N THR A 295 3.56 18.27 11.08
CA THR A 295 2.10 18.37 10.90
C THR A 295 1.38 17.10 11.34
N GLU A 296 2.09 15.96 11.36
CA GLU A 296 1.59 14.69 11.88
C GLU A 296 1.88 14.59 13.40
N PRO A 297 0.84 14.44 14.25
CA PRO A 297 1.03 14.40 15.70
C PRO A 297 1.75 13.14 16.20
N ILE A 298 1.69 12.04 15.44
CA ILE A 298 2.32 10.76 15.77
C ILE A 298 3.00 10.24 14.50
N ASN A 299 4.33 10.20 14.50
CA ASN A 299 5.15 9.60 13.46
C ASN A 299 6.42 8.99 14.08
N THR A 300 7.30 8.41 13.25
CA THR A 300 8.59 7.82 13.69
C THR A 300 9.41 8.78 14.56
N GLY A 301 9.53 10.05 14.14
CA GLY A 301 10.31 11.08 14.83
C GLY A 301 9.70 11.48 16.17
N VAL A 302 8.37 11.66 16.25
CA VAL A 302 7.67 11.94 17.51
C VAL A 302 7.86 10.79 18.50
N MET A 303 7.66 9.54 18.06
CA MET A 303 7.82 8.37 18.93
C MET A 303 9.26 8.18 19.39
N GLY A 304 10.24 8.39 18.51
CA GLY A 304 11.66 8.37 18.88
C GLY A 304 11.99 9.45 19.91
N TYR A 305 11.56 10.68 19.68
CA TYR A 305 11.77 11.80 20.61
C TYR A 305 11.10 11.52 21.98
N ALA A 306 9.84 11.09 21.97
CA ALA A 306 9.11 10.77 23.19
C ALA A 306 9.78 9.66 24.00
N ALA A 307 10.29 8.61 23.35
CA ALA A 307 11.03 7.53 24.00
C ALA A 307 12.32 8.03 24.67
N GLU A 308 13.12 8.81 23.95
CA GLU A 308 14.41 9.34 24.42
C GLU A 308 14.25 10.31 25.61
N HIS A 309 13.16 11.08 25.63
CA HIS A 309 12.88 12.07 26.65
C HIS A 309 11.89 11.58 27.73
N HIS A 310 11.49 10.31 27.68
CA HIS A 310 10.51 9.70 28.60
C HIS A 310 9.19 10.48 28.70
N LEU A 311 8.68 10.93 27.55
CA LEU A 311 7.45 11.70 27.45
C LEU A 311 6.28 10.82 27.00
N SER A 312 5.08 11.15 27.48
CA SER A 312 3.84 10.66 26.90
C SER A 312 3.58 11.36 25.57
N LEU A 313 2.95 10.68 24.60
CA LEU A 313 2.57 11.31 23.33
C LEU A 313 1.57 12.46 23.51
N LEU A 314 0.84 12.50 24.63
CA LEU A 314 -0.08 13.60 24.95
C LEU A 314 0.63 14.91 25.33
N ASP A 315 1.90 14.81 25.72
CA ASP A 315 2.71 15.92 26.21
C ASP A 315 3.68 16.44 25.12
N VAL A 316 3.69 15.80 23.95
CA VAL A 316 4.56 16.17 22.83
C VAL A 316 3.78 17.01 21.82
N ASP A 317 4.21 18.27 21.64
CA ASP A 317 3.80 19.08 20.50
C ASP A 317 4.82 18.93 19.36
N ALA A 318 4.48 18.12 18.36
CA ALA A 318 5.32 17.85 17.19
C ALA A 318 5.82 19.14 16.48
N ARG A 319 5.05 20.23 16.55
CA ARG A 319 5.40 21.52 15.92
C ARG A 319 6.51 22.27 16.64
N GLN A 320 6.78 21.93 17.89
CA GLN A 320 7.81 22.56 18.71
C GLN A 320 9.09 21.72 18.81
N LEU A 321 9.10 20.52 18.22
CA LEU A 321 10.26 19.63 18.28
C LEU A 321 11.44 20.14 17.42
N PRO A 322 12.69 19.81 17.82
CA PRO A 322 13.88 20.23 17.10
C PRO A 322 14.04 19.47 15.78
N ARG A 323 13.37 19.95 14.73
CA ARG A 323 13.28 19.28 13.42
C ARG A 323 14.63 18.79 12.87
N ALA A 324 15.65 19.66 12.84
CA ALA A 324 16.95 19.32 12.28
C ALA A 324 17.63 18.17 13.04
N GLU A 325 17.51 18.15 14.37
CA GLU A 325 18.06 17.08 15.21
C GLU A 325 17.35 15.75 14.96
N ILE A 326 16.01 15.78 14.87
CA ILE A 326 15.20 14.59 14.58
C ILE A 326 15.52 14.05 13.18
N ASP A 327 15.62 14.92 12.17
CA ASP A 327 16.00 14.54 10.80
C ASP A 327 17.40 13.86 10.78
N GLU A 328 18.37 14.39 11.52
CA GLU A 328 19.71 13.79 11.64
C GLU A 328 19.70 12.44 12.35
N LYS A 329 18.87 12.28 13.39
CA LYS A 329 18.67 11.00 14.08
C LYS A 329 18.02 9.97 13.16
N LEU A 330 16.90 10.32 12.52
CA LEU A 330 16.21 9.46 11.55
C LEU A 330 17.14 9.01 10.42
N LYS A 331 17.94 9.93 9.86
CA LYS A 331 18.93 9.62 8.82
C LYS A 331 19.95 8.56 9.26
N ARG A 332 20.48 8.67 10.49
CA ARG A 332 21.43 7.68 11.03
C ARG A 332 20.78 6.31 11.20
N GLU A 333 19.55 6.28 11.70
CA GLU A 333 18.82 5.02 11.87
C GLU A 333 18.48 4.36 10.53
N TRP A 334 18.18 5.15 9.49
CA TRP A 334 17.90 4.66 8.16
C TRP A 334 19.03 3.86 7.54
N GLU A 335 20.28 4.33 7.64
CA GLU A 335 21.43 3.61 7.07
C GLU A 335 21.55 2.20 7.66
N THR A 336 21.35 2.09 8.98
CA THR A 336 21.37 0.82 9.72
C THR A 336 20.20 -0.08 9.31
N TRP A 337 18.99 0.47 9.32
CA TRP A 337 17.77 -0.26 8.98
C TRP A 337 17.75 -0.76 7.54
N PHE A 338 18.17 0.09 6.59
CA PHE A 338 18.22 -0.25 5.18
C PHE A 338 19.18 -1.42 4.94
N ALA A 339 20.38 -1.36 5.51
CA ALA A 339 21.36 -2.43 5.39
C ALA A 339 20.85 -3.75 5.99
N ALA A 340 20.25 -3.70 7.19
CA ALA A 340 19.69 -4.87 7.86
C ALA A 340 18.53 -5.50 7.07
N CYS A 341 17.59 -4.68 6.57
CA CYS A 341 16.49 -5.15 5.72
C CYS A 341 17.02 -5.77 4.42
N ARG A 342 18.03 -5.17 3.78
CA ARG A 342 18.63 -5.70 2.56
C ARG A 342 19.24 -7.09 2.81
N GLN A 343 20.05 -7.23 3.85
CA GLN A 343 20.66 -8.51 4.22
C GLN A 343 19.60 -9.58 4.51
N HIS A 344 18.52 -9.20 5.22
CA HIS A 344 17.41 -10.10 5.49
C HIS A 344 16.73 -10.59 4.20
N PHE A 345 16.41 -9.69 3.28
CA PHE A 345 15.81 -10.09 2.00
C PHE A 345 16.74 -10.97 1.18
N ASP A 346 18.03 -10.64 1.11
CA ASP A 346 19.02 -11.44 0.39
C ASP A 346 19.12 -12.86 0.99
N ALA A 347 19.08 -12.99 2.32
CA ALA A 347 19.06 -14.29 3.00
C ALA A 347 17.80 -15.12 2.67
N LEU A 348 16.64 -14.48 2.55
CA LEU A 348 15.40 -15.15 2.12
C LEU A 348 15.44 -15.66 0.67
N MET A 349 16.30 -15.08 -0.19
CA MET A 349 16.44 -15.55 -1.58
C MET A 349 17.31 -16.80 -1.72
N VAL A 350 18.21 -17.06 -0.77
CA VAL A 350 19.16 -18.18 -0.82
C VAL A 350 18.47 -19.54 -0.93
N PRO A 351 17.48 -19.90 -0.08
CA PRO A 351 16.87 -21.21 -0.09
C PRO A 351 15.87 -21.43 -1.24
N LEU A 352 15.46 -20.37 -1.96
CA LEU A 352 14.51 -20.49 -3.06
C LEU A 352 15.10 -21.30 -4.22
N LYS A 353 14.34 -22.32 -4.63
CA LYS A 353 14.71 -23.25 -5.70
C LYS A 353 13.88 -23.07 -6.97
N ASN A 354 12.74 -22.38 -6.90
CA ASN A 354 11.89 -22.17 -8.07
C ASN A 354 12.51 -21.14 -9.02
N GLU A 355 12.75 -21.60 -10.25
CA GLU A 355 13.44 -20.86 -11.33
C GLU A 355 12.63 -19.66 -11.87
N THR A 356 11.32 -19.59 -11.59
CA THR A 356 10.47 -18.43 -11.96
C THR A 356 10.32 -17.44 -10.80
N LEU A 357 10.14 -17.95 -9.58
CA LEU A 357 9.94 -17.12 -8.39
C LEU A 357 11.23 -16.41 -7.99
N LYS A 358 12.37 -17.11 -7.97
CA LYS A 358 13.62 -16.54 -7.47
C LYS A 358 14.06 -15.29 -8.25
N PRO A 359 14.11 -15.30 -9.60
CA PRO A 359 14.44 -14.08 -10.35
C PRO A 359 13.42 -12.96 -10.18
N ALA A 360 12.11 -13.29 -10.16
CA ALA A 360 11.05 -12.30 -9.97
C ALA A 360 11.16 -11.63 -8.59
N LEU A 361 11.38 -12.39 -7.53
CA LEU A 361 11.50 -11.88 -6.17
C LEU A 361 12.82 -11.14 -5.94
N GLN A 362 13.92 -11.57 -6.58
CA GLN A 362 15.17 -10.79 -6.59
C GLN A 362 14.96 -9.41 -7.26
N ALA A 363 14.31 -9.38 -8.42
CA ALA A 363 13.96 -8.13 -9.09
C ALA A 363 13.05 -7.25 -8.21
N PHE A 364 12.10 -7.87 -7.52
CA PHE A 364 11.21 -7.20 -6.57
C PHE A 364 12.00 -6.52 -5.45
N VAL A 365 12.88 -7.26 -4.77
CA VAL A 365 13.69 -6.74 -3.67
C VAL A 365 14.62 -5.63 -4.14
N VAL A 366 15.21 -5.75 -5.33
CA VAL A 366 16.02 -4.66 -5.93
C VAL A 366 15.18 -3.41 -6.16
N ASN A 367 13.97 -3.54 -6.73
CA ASN A 367 13.07 -2.42 -6.97
C ASN A 367 12.58 -1.79 -5.67
N LEU A 368 12.21 -2.61 -4.68
CA LEU A 368 11.82 -2.18 -3.34
C LEU A 368 12.93 -1.33 -2.69
N CYS A 369 14.15 -1.84 -2.63
CA CYS A 369 15.29 -1.12 -2.07
C CYS A 369 15.56 0.18 -2.83
N SER A 370 15.53 0.16 -4.17
CA SER A 370 15.75 1.34 -5.01
C SER A 370 14.71 2.45 -4.75
N ILE A 371 13.43 2.07 -4.63
CA ILE A 371 12.35 3.00 -4.31
C ILE A 371 12.54 3.57 -2.90
N ALA A 372 12.78 2.70 -1.92
CA ALA A 372 12.95 3.12 -0.53
C ALA A 372 14.13 4.09 -0.38
N SER A 373 15.28 3.83 -1.03
CA SER A 373 16.41 4.76 -1.07
C SER A 373 16.07 6.09 -1.73
N ARG A 374 15.26 6.10 -2.79
CA ARG A 374 14.83 7.35 -3.46
C ARG A 374 13.87 8.16 -2.60
N LEU A 375 12.91 7.51 -1.94
CA LEU A 375 12.02 8.17 -0.99
C LEU A 375 12.83 8.81 0.13
N ALA A 376 13.78 8.06 0.69
CA ALA A 376 14.65 8.57 1.73
C ALA A 376 15.51 9.76 1.24
N ALA A 377 16.10 9.64 0.05
CA ALA A 377 16.91 10.71 -0.55
C ALA A 377 16.11 12.00 -0.78
N VAL A 378 14.89 11.91 -1.33
CA VAL A 378 14.00 13.06 -1.50
C VAL A 378 13.62 13.68 -0.14
N GLY A 379 13.46 12.85 0.89
CA GLY A 379 13.29 13.32 2.27
C GLY A 379 14.50 14.11 2.79
N HIS A 380 15.71 13.77 2.36
CA HIS A 380 16.97 14.42 2.75
C HIS A 380 17.40 15.59 1.86
N GLU A 381 16.80 15.78 0.69
CA GLU A 381 17.08 16.95 -0.15
C GLU A 381 16.53 18.21 0.55
N SER A 382 17.44 19.06 1.01
CA SER A 382 17.12 20.39 1.50
C SER A 382 16.28 21.10 0.45
N ARG A 383 15.09 21.62 0.80
CA ARG A 383 14.46 22.66 -0.01
C ARG A 383 15.38 23.88 0.02
N THR A 384 16.34 23.94 -0.88
CA THR A 384 17.02 25.18 -1.24
C THR A 384 15.98 26.04 -1.95
N GLY A 385 15.33 26.93 -1.20
CA GLY A 385 14.44 27.95 -1.73
C GLY A 385 12.95 27.71 -1.45
N THR A 386 12.45 28.40 -0.43
CA THR A 386 11.32 29.36 -0.51
C THR A 386 11.39 30.24 0.72
#